data_AF-A0AAN5R8J8-F1
#
_entry.id   AF-A0AAN5R8J8-F1
#
_cell.length_a   1.000
_cell.length_b   1.000
_cell.length_c   1.000
_cell.angle_alpha   90.00
_cell.angle_beta   90.00
_cell.angle_gamma   90.00
#
_symmetry.space_group_name_H-M   'P 1'
#
loop_
_entity.id
_entity.type
_entity.pdbx_description
1 polymer ?
#
loop_
_entity_poly.entity_id
_entity_poly.type
_entity_poly.pdbx_seq_one_letter_code
_entity_poly.pdbx_strand_id
1 'polypeptide(L)'
;MSTLQNLVAACQADKNLLSQQAQVRTESWHPWLAPVSDTSPTGEDPGYDEDFQRIREEVNKLSGINTGLICTLAEKLLTGTAKDIRVATYYCWARLHQDGEAGFAEGLELLAGLLQHYGTKLHPQRERSRKPALEWLAGSRVLDSLSLWPEVVREDALRTAGALLLIRDSLETGPEASRPEMNALYSALESRLMKAGGVDAVVPQNAGNKGQSQTSAPTTEPDAPVLSRITSGQDLLAQARILTGYLREQPDGWLAAHRLMKSLRHDTLSAIPAPNAEGKTRIEPPRADQRAMLKRLYLQQSWLEILEQADSTFSRGANHLWLDLQWYIHQALLKSGQAVLADIITADLKGLLRRLTGLETLAFNDGTPFADEVTLNWINQNVLDDISGWRDEPVSAARGADNDILALEPEALEKADSDGLDATLHWLQTRPGTDAIKDKWLLRLLMARVAEQKGKNELALHLLRELDSAAQSITLTQWTPTLLFEVKSRRLRLLRMKATRGETDKSRLQPEMDQLLAGLIALDPASSVVLCG
;
A
#
# COMPACT_ATOMS: atom_id res chain seq x y z
N MET A 1 -8.69 9.08 -27.61
CA MET A 1 -9.02 7.79 -26.97
C MET A 1 -10.40 7.93 -26.36
N SER A 2 -11.38 7.11 -26.76
CA SER A 2 -12.72 7.17 -26.16
C SER A 2 -12.62 6.77 -24.69
N THR A 3 -13.32 7.45 -23.79
CA THR A 3 -13.39 7.14 -22.33
C THR A 3 -13.66 5.66 -22.03
N LEU A 4 -14.46 4.96 -22.86
CA LEU A 4 -14.68 3.51 -22.72
C LEU A 4 -13.42 2.67 -23.00
N GLN A 5 -12.52 3.10 -23.89
CA GLN A 5 -11.23 2.44 -24.10
C GLN A 5 -10.35 2.52 -22.87
N ASN A 6 -10.41 3.63 -22.12
CA ASN A 6 -9.67 3.76 -20.87
C ASN A 6 -10.20 2.79 -19.81
N LEU A 7 -11.53 2.63 -19.69
CA LEU A 7 -12.14 1.62 -18.82
C LEU A 7 -11.69 0.20 -19.20
N VAL A 8 -11.72 -0.14 -20.49
CA VAL A 8 -11.26 -1.46 -20.96
C VAL A 8 -9.77 -1.67 -20.73
N ALA A 9 -8.95 -0.63 -20.93
CA ALA A 9 -7.52 -0.69 -20.63
C ALA A 9 -7.26 -0.86 -19.12
N ALA A 10 -8.03 -0.19 -18.26
CA ALA A 10 -7.98 -0.36 -16.81
C ALA A 10 -8.40 -1.78 -16.38
N CYS A 11 -9.27 -2.43 -17.16
CA CYS A 11 -9.62 -3.84 -16.99
C CYS A 11 -8.50 -4.84 -17.34
N GLN A 12 -7.41 -4.39 -17.97
CA GLN A 12 -6.26 -5.22 -18.40
C GLN A 12 -6.67 -6.52 -19.14
N ALA A 13 -7.79 -6.47 -19.86
CA ALA A 13 -8.36 -7.63 -20.56
C ALA A 13 -8.49 -7.32 -22.05
N ASP A 14 -8.43 -8.37 -22.87
CA ASP A 14 -8.62 -8.24 -24.31
C ASP A 14 -10.06 -7.82 -24.62
N LYS A 15 -10.21 -6.75 -25.41
CA LYS A 15 -11.50 -6.18 -25.79
C LYS A 15 -12.41 -7.22 -26.46
N ASN A 16 -11.87 -8.04 -27.35
CA ASN A 16 -12.66 -9.02 -28.10
C ASN A 16 -13.12 -10.16 -27.18
N LEU A 17 -12.26 -10.59 -26.26
CA LEU A 17 -12.62 -11.57 -25.24
C LEU A 17 -13.76 -11.07 -24.35
N LEU A 18 -13.70 -9.82 -23.89
CA LEU A 18 -14.76 -9.21 -23.08
C LEU A 18 -16.09 -9.15 -23.84
N SER A 19 -16.08 -8.70 -25.09
CA SER A 19 -17.28 -8.68 -25.93
C SER A 19 -17.84 -10.09 -26.15
N GLN A 20 -16.99 -11.09 -26.41
CA GLN A 20 -17.43 -12.48 -26.62
C GLN A 20 -18.04 -13.07 -25.34
N GLN A 21 -17.43 -12.85 -24.17
CA GLN A 21 -17.98 -13.30 -22.89
C GLN A 21 -19.29 -12.61 -22.56
N ALA A 22 -19.40 -11.30 -22.81
CA ALA A 22 -20.64 -10.57 -22.65
C ALA A 22 -21.74 -11.07 -23.60
N GLN A 23 -21.37 -11.52 -24.81
CA GLN A 23 -22.33 -12.09 -25.78
C GLN A 23 -22.95 -13.40 -25.25
N VAL A 24 -22.13 -14.28 -24.67
CA VAL A 24 -22.61 -15.52 -24.03
C VAL A 24 -23.51 -15.20 -22.83
N ARG A 25 -23.15 -14.20 -22.03
CA ARG A 25 -23.96 -13.78 -20.87
C ARG A 25 -25.29 -13.14 -21.30
N THR A 26 -25.33 -12.41 -22.41
CA THR A 26 -26.58 -11.86 -22.97
C THR A 26 -27.53 -12.96 -23.41
N GLU A 27 -27.03 -14.06 -23.97
CA GLU A 27 -27.87 -15.22 -24.34
C GLU A 27 -28.56 -15.86 -23.14
N SER A 28 -27.98 -15.78 -21.93
CA SER A 28 -28.61 -16.28 -20.70
C SER A 28 -29.91 -15.55 -20.33
N TRP A 29 -30.12 -14.35 -20.87
CA TRP A 29 -31.34 -13.56 -20.71
C TRP A 29 -32.45 -13.96 -21.70
N HIS A 30 -32.34 -15.10 -22.40
CA HIS A 30 -33.31 -15.55 -23.41
C HIS A 30 -34.79 -15.39 -23.00
N PRO A 31 -35.22 -15.74 -21.76
CA PRO A 31 -36.62 -15.55 -21.36
C PRO A 31 -37.08 -14.08 -21.38
N TRP A 32 -36.18 -13.15 -21.06
CA TRP A 32 -36.43 -11.71 -21.08
C TRP A 32 -36.28 -11.11 -22.47
N LEU A 33 -35.56 -11.79 -23.36
CA LEU A 33 -35.34 -11.37 -24.74
C LEU A 33 -36.37 -11.95 -25.72
N ALA A 34 -37.16 -12.95 -25.30
CA ALA A 34 -38.25 -13.50 -26.12
C ALA A 34 -39.26 -12.42 -26.54
N PRO A 35 -39.81 -12.47 -27.77
CA PRO A 35 -40.78 -11.48 -28.23
C PRO A 35 -42.02 -11.47 -27.34
N VAL A 36 -42.61 -10.28 -27.13
CA VAL A 36 -43.87 -10.15 -26.36
C VAL A 36 -45.01 -10.91 -27.04
N SER A 37 -45.06 -10.84 -28.37
CA SER A 37 -45.98 -11.60 -29.21
C SER A 37 -45.42 -11.75 -30.62
N ASP A 38 -45.91 -12.71 -31.40
CA ASP A 38 -45.50 -12.92 -32.78
C ASP A 38 -45.82 -11.71 -33.69
N THR A 39 -46.90 -10.98 -33.39
CA THR A 39 -47.37 -9.84 -34.18
C THR A 39 -46.77 -8.50 -33.73
N SER A 40 -46.44 -8.37 -32.44
CA SER A 40 -45.76 -7.20 -31.88
C SER A 40 -44.60 -7.65 -30.97
N PRO A 41 -43.40 -7.89 -31.54
CA PRO A 41 -42.27 -8.43 -30.79
C PRO A 41 -41.80 -7.54 -29.63
N THR A 42 -41.95 -6.22 -29.75
CA THR A 42 -41.59 -5.26 -28.68
C THR A 42 -42.77 -4.76 -27.86
N GLY A 43 -44.00 -5.19 -28.15
CA GLY A 43 -45.20 -4.72 -27.47
C GLY A 43 -45.53 -3.25 -27.73
N GLU A 44 -46.41 -2.70 -26.90
CA GLU A 44 -46.83 -1.29 -26.95
C GLU A 44 -45.95 -0.39 -26.07
N ASP A 45 -45.94 0.93 -26.29
CA ASP A 45 -45.20 1.85 -25.42
C ASP A 45 -45.80 1.82 -24.00
N PRO A 46 -45.03 1.46 -22.96
CA PRO A 46 -45.55 1.34 -21.60
C PRO A 46 -45.80 2.69 -20.92
N GLY A 47 -45.71 3.82 -21.65
CA GLY A 47 -45.85 5.16 -21.12
C GLY A 47 -47.14 5.43 -20.34
N TYR A 48 -48.23 4.70 -20.56
CA TYR A 48 -49.48 4.80 -19.80
C TYR A 48 -49.78 3.55 -18.95
N ASP A 49 -48.88 2.57 -18.93
CA ASP A 49 -49.03 1.34 -18.15
C ASP A 49 -48.88 1.62 -16.64
N GLU A 50 -49.76 1.02 -15.83
CA GLU A 50 -49.78 1.23 -14.37
C GLU A 50 -48.49 0.79 -13.69
N ASP A 51 -47.90 -0.35 -14.11
CA ASP A 51 -46.65 -0.85 -13.54
C ASP A 51 -45.49 0.06 -13.92
N PHE A 52 -45.47 0.60 -15.15
CA PHE A 52 -44.46 1.55 -15.57
C PHE A 52 -44.53 2.87 -14.79
N GLN A 53 -45.74 3.41 -14.59
CA GLN A 53 -45.92 4.61 -13.77
C GLN A 53 -45.47 4.37 -12.33
N ARG A 54 -45.79 3.21 -11.77
CA ARG A 54 -45.36 2.83 -10.42
C ARG A 54 -43.84 2.70 -10.30
N ILE A 55 -43.14 2.15 -11.31
CA ILE A 55 -41.68 2.17 -11.35
C ILE A 55 -41.17 3.61 -11.35
N ARG A 56 -41.73 4.49 -12.17
CA ARG A 56 -41.31 5.90 -12.23
C ARG A 56 -41.53 6.63 -10.90
N GLU A 57 -42.61 6.35 -10.20
CA GLU A 57 -42.86 6.90 -8.87
C GLU A 57 -41.78 6.45 -7.88
N GLU A 58 -41.48 5.15 -7.79
CA GLU A 58 -40.41 4.63 -6.93
C GLU A 58 -39.05 5.22 -7.29
N VAL A 59 -38.71 5.27 -8.58
CA VAL A 59 -37.45 5.84 -9.08
C VAL A 59 -37.37 7.35 -8.82
N ASN A 60 -38.47 8.07 -8.56
CA ASN A 60 -38.41 9.50 -8.26
C ASN A 60 -38.43 9.82 -6.75
N LYS A 61 -38.63 8.83 -5.87
CA LYS A 61 -38.59 9.06 -4.42
C LYS A 61 -37.21 9.52 -3.96
N LEU A 62 -37.17 10.33 -2.90
CA LEU A 62 -35.94 10.80 -2.25
C LEU A 62 -35.44 9.86 -1.16
N SER A 63 -36.33 9.06 -0.56
CA SER A 63 -36.02 8.08 0.49
C SER A 63 -37.08 6.96 0.51
N GLY A 64 -36.79 5.84 1.17
CA GLY A 64 -37.72 4.71 1.28
C GLY A 64 -38.08 4.05 -0.06
N ILE A 65 -37.14 4.07 -1.01
CA ILE A 65 -37.32 3.48 -2.34
C ILE A 65 -37.41 1.96 -2.21
N ASN A 66 -38.44 1.35 -2.82
CA ASN A 66 -38.55 -0.10 -2.88
C ASN A 66 -37.94 -0.63 -4.20
N THR A 67 -36.64 -0.93 -4.17
CA THR A 67 -35.93 -1.44 -5.37
C THR A 67 -36.31 -2.88 -5.73
N GLY A 68 -36.75 -3.70 -4.78
CA GLY A 68 -37.27 -5.04 -5.07
C GLY A 68 -38.58 -4.99 -5.86
N LEU A 69 -39.46 -4.02 -5.55
CA LEU A 69 -40.66 -3.76 -6.33
C LEU A 69 -40.30 -3.35 -7.77
N ILE A 70 -39.31 -2.46 -7.95
CA ILE A 70 -38.86 -2.06 -9.29
C ILE A 70 -38.39 -3.28 -10.09
N CYS A 71 -37.60 -4.18 -9.50
CA CYS A 71 -37.16 -5.42 -10.16
C CYS A 71 -38.35 -6.28 -10.61
N THR A 72 -39.32 -6.49 -9.72
CA THR A 72 -40.51 -7.33 -9.99
C THR A 72 -41.37 -6.75 -11.10
N LEU A 73 -41.61 -5.44 -11.08
CA LEU A 73 -42.41 -4.76 -12.11
C LEU A 73 -41.66 -4.67 -13.44
N ALA A 74 -40.36 -4.44 -13.42
CA ALA A 74 -39.53 -4.43 -14.62
C ALA A 74 -39.50 -5.80 -15.31
N GLU A 75 -39.42 -6.90 -14.54
CA GLU A 75 -39.56 -8.26 -15.07
C GLU A 75 -40.90 -8.43 -15.78
N LYS A 76 -42.00 -8.16 -15.07
CA LYS A 76 -43.36 -8.29 -15.61
C LYS A 76 -43.53 -7.50 -16.91
N LEU A 77 -43.05 -6.26 -16.95
CA LEU A 77 -43.12 -5.41 -18.14
C LEU A 77 -42.26 -5.94 -19.29
N LEU A 78 -40.98 -6.25 -19.03
CA LEU A 78 -40.05 -6.66 -20.06
C LEU A 78 -40.39 -8.04 -20.62
N THR A 79 -40.97 -8.96 -19.84
CA THR A 79 -41.36 -10.28 -20.34
C THR A 79 -42.76 -10.31 -20.95
N GLY A 80 -43.68 -9.46 -20.49
CA GLY A 80 -45.11 -9.59 -20.81
C GLY A 80 -45.77 -8.41 -21.54
N THR A 81 -45.24 -7.18 -21.43
CA THR A 81 -45.94 -5.97 -21.91
C THR A 81 -45.17 -5.24 -23.00
N ALA A 82 -43.91 -4.90 -22.75
CA ALA A 82 -43.15 -4.02 -23.63
C ALA A 82 -41.64 -4.19 -23.46
N LYS A 83 -40.91 -4.20 -24.58
CA LYS A 83 -39.45 -4.08 -24.58
C LYS A 83 -39.11 -2.59 -24.56
N ASP A 84 -38.66 -2.08 -23.42
CA ASP A 84 -38.45 -0.65 -23.21
C ASP A 84 -37.11 -0.34 -22.52
N ILE A 85 -36.38 0.63 -23.08
CA ILE A 85 -35.07 1.08 -22.60
C ILE A 85 -35.18 1.72 -21.21
N ARG A 86 -36.23 2.50 -20.94
CA ARG A 86 -36.41 3.18 -19.64
C ARG A 86 -36.61 2.13 -18.55
N VAL A 87 -37.43 1.11 -18.82
CA VAL A 87 -37.63 -0.02 -17.90
C VAL A 87 -36.30 -0.74 -17.65
N ALA A 88 -35.55 -1.04 -18.70
CA ALA A 88 -34.25 -1.71 -18.58
C ALA A 88 -33.22 -0.87 -17.80
N THR A 89 -33.16 0.46 -17.99
CA THR A 89 -32.22 1.30 -17.24
C THR A 89 -32.64 1.47 -15.79
N TYR A 90 -33.93 1.55 -15.48
CA TYR A 90 -34.44 1.49 -14.10
C TYR A 90 -34.15 0.15 -13.43
N TYR A 91 -34.25 -0.95 -14.18
CA TYR A 91 -33.88 -2.29 -13.70
C TYR A 91 -32.38 -2.36 -13.36
N CYS A 92 -31.49 -1.83 -14.20
CA CYS A 92 -30.06 -1.76 -13.90
C CYS A 92 -29.80 -1.06 -12.55
N TRP A 93 -30.44 0.09 -12.33
CA TRP A 93 -30.30 0.84 -11.08
C TRP A 93 -30.90 0.09 -9.88
N ALA A 94 -32.04 -0.55 -10.03
CA ALA A 94 -32.65 -1.33 -8.95
C ALA A 94 -31.77 -2.54 -8.55
N ARG A 95 -31.22 -3.26 -9.54
CA ARG A 95 -30.28 -4.36 -9.32
C ARG A 95 -28.97 -3.89 -8.67
N LEU A 96 -28.48 -2.69 -9.00
CA LEU A 96 -27.33 -2.08 -8.31
C LEU A 96 -27.58 -1.90 -6.80
N HIS A 97 -28.79 -1.55 -6.38
CA HIS A 97 -29.13 -1.42 -4.96
C HIS A 97 -29.32 -2.78 -4.27
N GLN A 98 -29.86 -3.76 -4.98
CA GLN A 98 -30.14 -5.09 -4.42
C GLN A 98 -28.86 -5.92 -4.30
N ASP A 99 -28.09 -6.01 -5.39
CA ASP A 99 -26.99 -6.97 -5.53
C ASP A 99 -25.64 -6.31 -5.82
N GLY A 100 -25.53 -4.98 -5.69
CA GLY A 100 -24.29 -4.24 -5.93
C GLY A 100 -23.84 -4.29 -7.39
N GLU A 101 -22.53 -4.38 -7.61
CA GLU A 101 -21.95 -4.36 -8.96
C GLU A 101 -22.37 -5.56 -9.82
N ALA A 102 -22.48 -6.75 -9.21
CA ALA A 102 -22.95 -7.95 -9.91
C ALA A 102 -24.34 -7.73 -10.52
N GLY A 103 -25.27 -7.17 -9.73
CA GLY A 103 -26.61 -6.81 -10.21
C GLY A 103 -26.60 -5.75 -11.30
N PHE A 104 -25.72 -4.75 -11.18
CA PHE A 104 -25.58 -3.72 -12.21
C PHE A 104 -25.05 -4.30 -13.54
N ALA A 105 -24.04 -5.17 -13.47
CA ALA A 105 -23.49 -5.87 -14.63
C ALA A 105 -24.56 -6.72 -15.33
N GLU A 106 -25.34 -7.47 -14.56
CA GLU A 106 -26.47 -8.26 -15.05
C GLU A 106 -27.55 -7.41 -15.74
N GLY A 107 -27.90 -6.27 -15.15
CA GLY A 107 -28.84 -5.33 -15.77
C GLY A 107 -28.31 -4.77 -17.11
N LEU A 108 -27.02 -4.46 -17.18
CA LEU A 108 -26.38 -3.99 -18.42
C LEU A 108 -26.28 -5.09 -19.48
N GLU A 109 -26.04 -6.34 -19.08
CA GLU A 109 -26.10 -7.50 -19.97
C GLU A 109 -27.51 -7.60 -20.58
N LEU A 110 -28.57 -7.56 -19.77
CA LEU A 110 -29.95 -7.54 -20.28
C LEU A 110 -30.20 -6.37 -21.26
N LEU A 111 -29.75 -5.16 -20.92
CA LEU A 111 -29.89 -3.99 -21.79
C LEU A 111 -29.15 -4.17 -23.13
N ALA A 112 -27.94 -4.74 -23.10
CA ALA A 112 -27.18 -5.05 -24.30
C ALA A 112 -27.95 -6.03 -25.19
N GLY A 113 -28.50 -7.10 -24.62
CA GLY A 113 -29.27 -8.10 -25.35
C GLY A 113 -30.54 -7.50 -25.97
N LEU A 114 -31.25 -6.65 -25.23
CA LEU A 114 -32.41 -5.94 -25.75
C LEU A 114 -32.04 -5.07 -26.96
N LEU A 115 -30.95 -4.29 -26.86
CA LEU A 115 -30.49 -3.41 -27.94
C LEU A 115 -30.07 -4.21 -29.18
N GLN A 116 -29.38 -5.33 -29.02
CA GLN A 116 -28.97 -6.19 -30.13
C GLN A 116 -30.16 -6.86 -30.83
N HIS A 117 -31.13 -7.38 -30.07
CA HIS A 117 -32.26 -8.11 -30.64
C HIS A 117 -33.28 -7.20 -31.33
N TYR A 118 -33.54 -6.02 -30.76
CA TYR A 118 -34.68 -5.19 -31.17
C TYR A 118 -34.26 -3.84 -31.78
N GLY A 119 -33.02 -3.39 -31.55
CA GLY A 119 -32.47 -2.18 -32.15
C GLY A 119 -33.39 -0.96 -32.00
N THR A 120 -33.80 -0.38 -33.13
CA THR A 120 -34.68 0.80 -33.20
C THR A 120 -36.15 0.52 -32.84
N LYS A 121 -36.57 -0.76 -32.78
CA LYS A 121 -37.95 -1.15 -32.42
C LYS A 121 -38.23 -1.13 -30.92
N LEU A 122 -37.18 -1.08 -30.09
CA LEU A 122 -37.29 -0.88 -28.65
C LEU A 122 -38.03 0.41 -28.33
N HIS A 123 -38.86 0.39 -27.29
CA HIS A 123 -39.46 1.61 -26.78
C HIS A 123 -38.47 2.39 -25.89
N PRO A 124 -38.56 3.72 -25.85
CA PRO A 124 -39.31 4.55 -26.79
C PRO A 124 -38.71 4.47 -28.20
N GLN A 125 -39.52 4.47 -29.26
CA GLN A 125 -39.01 4.37 -30.64
C GLN A 125 -38.46 5.71 -31.17
N ARG A 126 -38.89 6.84 -30.59
CA ARG A 126 -38.44 8.18 -30.99
C ARG A 126 -37.01 8.46 -30.49
N GLU A 127 -36.09 8.79 -31.38
CA GLU A 127 -34.68 9.05 -31.04
C GLU A 127 -34.50 10.09 -29.93
N ARG A 128 -35.29 11.19 -29.97
CA ARG A 128 -35.27 12.26 -28.95
C ARG A 128 -35.60 11.76 -27.54
N SER A 129 -36.31 10.64 -27.41
CA SER A 129 -36.65 10.02 -26.13
C SER A 129 -35.73 8.85 -25.78
N ARG A 130 -35.13 8.19 -26.77
CA ARG A 130 -34.16 7.10 -26.58
C ARG A 130 -32.88 7.58 -25.94
N LYS A 131 -32.31 8.66 -26.48
CA LYS A 131 -31.06 9.25 -26.02
C LYS A 131 -31.07 9.54 -24.50
N PRO A 132 -32.04 10.31 -23.96
CA PRO A 132 -32.08 10.57 -22.52
C PRO A 132 -32.39 9.34 -21.67
N ALA A 133 -33.11 8.33 -22.20
CA ALA A 133 -33.38 7.09 -21.48
C ALA A 133 -32.09 6.27 -21.24
N LEU A 134 -31.17 6.27 -22.21
CA LEU A 134 -29.84 5.66 -22.08
C LEU A 134 -28.92 6.53 -21.21
N GLU A 135 -28.85 7.84 -21.48
CA GLU A 135 -28.02 8.78 -20.71
C GLU A 135 -28.38 8.85 -19.22
N TRP A 136 -29.58 8.42 -18.85
CA TRP A 136 -29.97 8.29 -17.45
C TRP A 136 -29.02 7.38 -16.64
N LEU A 137 -28.42 6.35 -17.27
CA LEU A 137 -27.38 5.51 -16.64
C LEU A 137 -26.10 6.27 -16.29
N ALA A 138 -25.84 7.38 -16.98
CA ALA A 138 -24.73 8.28 -16.72
C ALA A 138 -25.15 9.50 -15.86
N GLY A 139 -26.39 9.56 -15.41
CA GLY A 139 -26.91 10.62 -14.54
C GLY A 139 -26.47 10.47 -13.08
N SER A 140 -26.49 11.58 -12.33
CA SER A 140 -26.04 11.64 -10.93
C SER A 140 -26.67 10.56 -10.06
N ARG A 141 -27.96 10.26 -10.23
CA ARG A 141 -28.67 9.24 -9.43
C ARG A 141 -28.02 7.85 -9.50
N VAL A 142 -27.52 7.45 -10.66
CA VAL A 142 -26.84 6.16 -10.83
C VAL A 142 -25.40 6.24 -10.34
N LEU A 143 -24.70 7.34 -10.65
CA LEU A 143 -23.32 7.55 -10.22
C LEU A 143 -23.18 7.65 -8.69
N ASP A 144 -24.11 8.33 -8.03
CA ASP A 144 -24.18 8.44 -6.58
C ASP A 144 -24.44 7.06 -5.96
N SER A 145 -25.35 6.27 -6.55
CA SER A 145 -25.56 4.86 -6.13
C SER A 145 -24.31 4.00 -6.31
N LEU A 146 -23.57 4.14 -7.41
CA LEU A 146 -22.29 3.43 -7.62
C LEU A 146 -21.23 3.84 -6.58
N SER A 147 -21.24 5.10 -6.12
CA SER A 147 -20.29 5.58 -5.11
C SER A 147 -20.48 4.92 -3.73
N LEU A 148 -21.69 4.43 -3.43
CA LEU A 148 -22.00 3.69 -2.19
C LEU A 148 -21.35 2.30 -2.15
N TRP A 149 -20.84 1.83 -3.29
CA TRP A 149 -20.13 0.58 -3.43
C TRP A 149 -18.67 0.88 -3.80
N PRO A 150 -17.81 1.31 -2.87
CA PRO A 150 -16.42 1.69 -3.19
C PRO A 150 -15.53 0.50 -3.57
N GLU A 151 -16.01 -0.73 -3.35
CA GLU A 151 -15.31 -1.98 -3.61
C GLU A 151 -15.63 -2.46 -5.03
N VAL A 152 -14.60 -2.74 -5.82
CA VAL A 152 -14.74 -3.23 -7.20
C VAL A 152 -14.35 -4.69 -7.25
N VAL A 153 -15.27 -5.55 -7.68
CA VAL A 153 -15.00 -6.97 -7.90
C VAL A 153 -14.51 -7.15 -9.32
N ARG A 154 -13.37 -7.85 -9.50
CA ARG A 154 -12.76 -8.06 -10.82
C ARG A 154 -13.75 -8.61 -11.82
N GLU A 155 -14.45 -9.68 -11.47
CA GLU A 155 -15.40 -10.32 -12.38
C GLU A 155 -16.50 -9.35 -12.80
N ASP A 156 -17.12 -8.65 -11.86
CA ASP A 156 -18.23 -7.72 -12.13
C ASP A 156 -17.77 -6.51 -12.96
N ALA A 157 -16.53 -6.02 -12.75
CA ALA A 157 -15.93 -4.98 -13.57
C ALA A 157 -15.73 -5.44 -15.02
N LEU A 158 -15.24 -6.66 -15.24
CA LEU A 158 -15.07 -7.23 -16.58
C LEU A 158 -16.42 -7.46 -17.27
N ARG A 159 -17.42 -7.96 -16.54
CA ARG A 159 -18.80 -8.09 -17.04
C ARG A 159 -19.38 -6.75 -17.46
N THR A 160 -19.27 -5.75 -16.59
CA THR A 160 -19.75 -4.38 -16.84
C THR A 160 -19.07 -3.79 -18.08
N ALA A 161 -17.75 -3.91 -18.19
CA ALA A 161 -17.00 -3.42 -19.35
C ALA A 161 -17.41 -4.14 -20.65
N GLY A 162 -17.57 -5.47 -20.61
CA GLY A 162 -18.04 -6.26 -21.74
C GLY A 162 -19.46 -5.89 -22.19
N ALA A 163 -20.40 -5.74 -21.25
CA ALA A 163 -21.76 -5.32 -21.56
C ALA A 163 -21.80 -3.90 -22.16
N LEU A 164 -21.01 -2.96 -21.61
CA LEU A 164 -20.89 -1.60 -22.15
C LEU A 164 -20.26 -1.56 -23.56
N LEU A 165 -19.34 -2.47 -23.86
CA LEU A 165 -18.82 -2.64 -25.23
C LEU A 165 -19.94 -3.06 -26.19
N LEU A 166 -20.76 -4.06 -25.84
CA LEU A 166 -21.89 -4.50 -26.65
C LEU A 166 -22.95 -3.40 -26.82
N ILE A 167 -23.23 -2.65 -25.76
CA ILE A 167 -24.15 -1.49 -25.80
C ILE A 167 -23.60 -0.43 -26.76
N ARG A 168 -22.32 -0.05 -26.64
CA ARG A 168 -21.72 0.94 -27.54
C ARG A 168 -21.79 0.47 -28.99
N ASP A 169 -21.37 -0.76 -29.26
CA ASP A 169 -21.33 -1.31 -30.62
C ASP A 169 -22.74 -1.36 -31.25
N SER A 170 -23.78 -1.65 -30.45
CA SER A 170 -25.20 -1.61 -30.87
C SER A 170 -25.72 -0.20 -31.15
N LEU A 171 -25.11 0.83 -30.56
CA LEU A 171 -25.51 2.23 -30.73
C LEU A 171 -24.69 2.95 -31.81
N GLU A 172 -23.49 2.47 -32.13
CA GLU A 172 -22.62 3.03 -33.18
C GLU A 172 -23.23 2.90 -34.58
N THR A 173 -24.11 1.92 -34.80
CA THR A 173 -24.83 1.72 -36.06
C THR A 173 -25.88 2.80 -36.36
N GLY A 174 -26.20 3.66 -35.39
CA GLY A 174 -27.15 4.77 -35.54
C GLY A 174 -26.52 6.12 -35.94
N PRO A 175 -27.34 7.13 -36.26
CA PRO A 175 -26.90 8.49 -36.54
C PRO A 175 -26.07 9.09 -35.40
N GLU A 176 -25.02 9.86 -35.72
CA GLU A 176 -24.11 10.41 -34.71
C GLU A 176 -24.82 11.33 -33.69
N ALA A 177 -25.82 12.09 -34.13
CA ALA A 177 -26.61 12.99 -33.28
C ALA A 177 -27.48 12.27 -32.21
N SER A 178 -27.82 10.99 -32.44
CA SER A 178 -28.66 10.20 -31.54
C SER A 178 -27.84 9.30 -30.58
N ARG A 179 -26.50 9.34 -30.66
CA ARG A 179 -25.61 8.63 -29.75
C ARG A 179 -25.68 9.24 -28.33
N PRO A 180 -25.89 8.41 -27.28
CA PRO A 180 -25.96 8.89 -25.89
C PRO A 180 -24.58 9.20 -25.31
N GLU A 181 -24.50 10.22 -24.48
CA GLU A 181 -23.29 10.61 -23.76
C GLU A 181 -23.11 9.80 -22.47
N MET A 182 -22.29 8.75 -22.55
CA MET A 182 -22.01 7.84 -21.41
C MET A 182 -20.65 8.09 -20.73
N ASN A 183 -19.96 9.17 -21.09
CA ASN A 183 -18.60 9.46 -20.63
C ASN A 183 -18.49 9.54 -19.10
N ALA A 184 -19.51 10.07 -18.43
CA ALA A 184 -19.54 10.17 -16.97
C ALA A 184 -19.59 8.80 -16.30
N LEU A 185 -20.38 7.87 -16.84
CA LEU A 185 -20.44 6.48 -16.37
C LEU A 185 -19.11 5.77 -16.58
N TYR A 186 -18.52 5.87 -17.77
CA TYR A 186 -17.23 5.23 -18.07
C TYR A 186 -16.12 5.74 -17.15
N SER A 187 -16.06 7.06 -16.94
CA SER A 187 -15.06 7.68 -16.06
C SER A 187 -15.26 7.32 -14.59
N ALA A 188 -16.51 7.20 -14.13
CA ALA A 188 -16.82 6.78 -12.76
C ALA A 188 -16.40 5.32 -12.52
N LEU A 189 -16.70 4.40 -13.46
CA LEU A 189 -16.30 3.00 -13.38
C LEU A 189 -14.77 2.84 -13.45
N GLU A 190 -14.10 3.56 -14.35
CA GLU A 190 -12.63 3.54 -14.46
C GLU A 190 -11.98 4.05 -13.17
N SER A 191 -12.45 5.19 -12.66
CA SER A 191 -11.95 5.78 -11.42
C SER A 191 -12.11 4.82 -10.24
N ARG A 192 -13.27 4.15 -10.12
CA ARG A 192 -13.53 3.16 -9.07
C ARG A 192 -12.60 1.95 -9.19
N LEU A 193 -12.43 1.40 -10.40
CA LEU A 193 -11.54 0.27 -10.65
C LEU A 193 -10.09 0.59 -10.30
N MET A 194 -9.62 1.79 -10.70
CA MET A 194 -8.27 2.26 -10.36
C MET A 194 -8.11 2.51 -8.85
N LYS A 195 -9.13 3.06 -8.18
CA LYS A 195 -9.14 3.26 -6.73
C LYS A 195 -9.12 1.95 -5.94
N ALA A 196 -9.68 0.87 -6.48
CA ALA A 196 -9.72 -0.43 -5.84
C ALA A 196 -8.40 -1.24 -5.97
N GLY A 197 -7.36 -0.69 -6.59
CA GLY A 197 -6.06 -1.35 -6.79
C GLY A 197 -5.89 -2.03 -8.16
N GLY A 198 -6.82 -1.84 -9.09
CA GLY A 198 -6.82 -2.48 -10.41
C GLY A 198 -7.47 -3.87 -10.39
N VAL A 199 -7.66 -4.46 -11.59
CA VAL A 199 -8.35 -5.76 -11.75
C VAL A 199 -7.66 -6.93 -11.07
N ASP A 200 -6.35 -6.86 -10.86
CA ASP A 200 -5.56 -7.98 -10.31
C ASP A 200 -5.37 -7.88 -8.78
N ALA A 201 -6.07 -6.95 -8.12
CA ALA A 201 -6.09 -6.87 -6.68
C ALA A 201 -6.79 -8.10 -6.09
N VAL A 202 -6.03 -8.95 -5.39
CA VAL A 202 -6.55 -10.17 -4.71
C VAL A 202 -7.59 -9.80 -3.64
N VAL A 203 -7.50 -8.59 -3.09
CA VAL A 203 -8.41 -8.02 -2.10
C VAL A 203 -8.67 -6.54 -2.42
N PRO A 204 -9.92 -6.03 -2.29
CA PRO A 204 -10.23 -4.62 -2.50
C PRO A 204 -9.38 -3.70 -1.63
N GLN A 205 -8.72 -2.72 -2.24
CA GLN A 205 -7.88 -1.77 -1.50
C GLN A 205 -8.68 -0.73 -0.72
N ASN A 206 -9.93 -0.48 -1.12
CA ASN A 206 -10.87 0.41 -0.43
C ASN A 206 -12.07 -0.38 0.06
N ALA A 207 -12.16 -0.64 1.36
CA ALA A 207 -13.35 -1.26 1.95
C ALA A 207 -14.32 -0.21 2.53
N GLY A 208 -15.59 -0.29 2.14
CA GLY A 208 -16.67 0.54 2.67
C GLY A 208 -17.04 0.16 4.10
N ASN A 209 -17.43 1.15 4.91
CA ASN A 209 -17.93 0.92 6.25
C ASN A 209 -19.43 0.62 6.17
N LYS A 210 -19.82 -0.56 5.67
CA LYS A 210 -21.19 -1.03 5.92
C LYS A 210 -21.26 -1.43 7.38
N GLY A 211 -21.65 -0.47 8.22
CA GLY A 211 -22.29 -0.79 9.49
C GLY A 211 -23.40 -1.79 9.20
N GLN A 212 -23.41 -2.86 9.98
CA GLN A 212 -24.41 -3.92 9.92
C GLN A 212 -25.80 -3.30 9.72
N SER A 213 -26.33 -3.35 8.50
CA SER A 213 -27.76 -3.27 8.31
C SER A 213 -28.27 -4.65 8.69
N GLN A 214 -28.46 -4.83 10.00
CA GLN A 214 -29.23 -5.93 10.55
C GLN A 214 -30.65 -5.78 10.00
N THR A 215 -30.97 -6.55 8.97
CA THR A 215 -32.35 -6.98 8.76
C THR A 215 -32.66 -7.96 9.88
N SER A 216 -33.26 -7.45 10.95
CA SER A 216 -33.84 -8.25 12.02
C SER A 216 -35.05 -9.02 11.48
N ALA A 217 -34.90 -10.33 11.33
CA ALA A 217 -35.99 -11.29 11.32
C ALA A 217 -35.84 -12.21 12.55
N PRO A 218 -36.94 -12.65 13.19
CA PRO A 218 -36.89 -13.21 14.54
C PRO A 218 -36.45 -14.67 14.57
N THR A 219 -35.48 -14.93 15.45
CA THR A 219 -35.17 -16.15 16.23
C THR A 219 -35.65 -17.52 15.73
N THR A 220 -34.68 -18.39 15.44
CA THR A 220 -34.69 -19.82 15.84
C THR A 220 -33.25 -20.34 15.88
N GLU A 221 -32.83 -20.83 17.07
CA GLU A 221 -31.68 -21.68 17.47
C GLU A 221 -30.29 -21.61 16.79
N PRO A 222 -29.19 -21.90 17.54
CA PRO A 222 -27.83 -21.60 17.10
C PRO A 222 -27.31 -22.69 16.16
N ASP A 223 -27.57 -22.54 14.87
CA ASP A 223 -26.80 -23.26 13.86
C ASP A 223 -25.35 -22.75 13.88
N ALA A 224 -24.39 -23.67 13.90
CA ALA A 224 -22.98 -23.34 13.78
C ALA A 224 -22.77 -22.44 12.54
N PRO A 225 -21.92 -21.39 12.61
CA PRO A 225 -21.78 -20.44 11.52
C PRO A 225 -21.30 -21.19 10.27
N VAL A 226 -22.20 -21.39 9.31
CA VAL A 226 -21.85 -21.91 7.99
C VAL A 226 -20.94 -20.87 7.37
N LEU A 227 -19.65 -21.19 7.25
CA LEU A 227 -18.71 -20.38 6.48
C LEU A 227 -19.25 -20.30 5.04
N SER A 228 -19.83 -19.16 4.69
CA SER A 228 -20.27 -18.92 3.32
C SER A 228 -19.04 -18.95 2.41
N ARG A 229 -19.19 -19.58 1.24
CA ARG A 229 -18.10 -19.69 0.26
C ARG A 229 -17.60 -18.27 -0.07
N ILE A 230 -16.30 -18.03 0.11
CA ILE A 230 -15.68 -16.74 -0.20
C ILE A 230 -15.67 -16.58 -1.73
N THR A 231 -16.50 -15.67 -2.23
CA THR A 231 -16.69 -15.39 -3.66
C THR A 231 -16.00 -14.12 -4.13
N SER A 232 -15.66 -13.23 -3.20
CA SER A 232 -14.97 -11.96 -3.47
C SER A 232 -13.95 -11.63 -2.37
N GLY A 233 -13.02 -10.73 -2.67
CA GLY A 233 -12.09 -10.21 -1.64
C GLY A 233 -12.80 -9.35 -0.57
N GLN A 234 -14.00 -8.85 -0.87
CA GLN A 234 -14.88 -8.20 0.12
C GLN A 234 -15.38 -9.21 1.15
N ASP A 235 -15.91 -10.34 0.69
CA ASP A 235 -16.35 -11.43 1.56
C ASP A 235 -15.20 -11.93 2.43
N LEU A 236 -14.01 -12.01 1.83
CA LEU A 236 -12.78 -12.37 2.55
C LEU A 236 -12.49 -11.37 3.68
N LEU A 237 -12.49 -10.06 3.42
CA LEU A 237 -12.25 -9.05 4.46
C LEU A 237 -13.36 -8.99 5.51
N ALA A 238 -14.62 -9.16 5.11
CA ALA A 238 -15.76 -9.17 6.02
C ALA A 238 -15.69 -10.36 6.97
N GLN A 239 -15.46 -11.58 6.45
CA GLN A 239 -15.25 -12.76 7.28
C GLN A 239 -13.96 -12.65 8.12
N ALA A 240 -12.89 -12.10 7.55
CA ALA A 240 -11.67 -11.84 8.30
C ALA A 240 -11.91 -10.91 9.49
N ARG A 241 -12.73 -9.86 9.36
CA ARG A 241 -13.08 -9.00 10.50
C ARG A 241 -13.78 -9.79 11.61
N ILE A 242 -14.70 -10.69 11.27
CA ILE A 242 -15.36 -11.58 12.24
C ILE A 242 -14.32 -12.47 12.94
N LEU A 243 -13.44 -13.12 12.17
CA LEU A 243 -12.38 -13.97 12.71
C LEU A 243 -11.41 -13.19 13.61
N THR A 244 -10.96 -12.01 13.17
CA THR A 244 -10.09 -11.15 13.99
C THR A 244 -10.79 -10.63 15.23
N GLY A 245 -12.11 -10.40 15.18
CA GLY A 245 -12.91 -10.05 16.35
C GLY A 245 -12.87 -11.15 17.40
N TYR A 246 -13.17 -12.39 16.99
CA TYR A 246 -13.08 -13.55 17.87
C TYR A 246 -11.67 -13.76 18.45
N LEU A 247 -10.63 -13.63 17.60
CA LEU A 247 -9.24 -13.77 18.05
C LEU A 247 -8.86 -12.71 19.10
N ARG A 248 -9.36 -11.47 19.00
CA ARG A 248 -9.09 -10.43 20.00
C ARG A 248 -9.74 -10.69 21.36
N GLU A 249 -10.85 -11.42 21.38
CA GLU A 249 -11.52 -11.83 22.63
C GLU A 249 -10.77 -12.97 23.34
N GLN A 250 -9.84 -13.65 22.66
CA GLN A 250 -9.01 -14.70 23.26
C GLN A 250 -7.82 -14.13 24.04
N PRO A 251 -7.34 -14.80 25.10
CA PRO A 251 -6.13 -14.40 25.82
C PRO A 251 -4.93 -14.39 24.87
N ASP A 252 -4.14 -13.31 24.89
CA ASP A 252 -2.98 -13.08 24.02
C ASP A 252 -3.26 -13.16 22.50
N GLY A 253 -4.53 -13.10 22.09
CA GLY A 253 -4.95 -13.28 20.70
C GLY A 253 -4.77 -12.06 19.80
N TRP A 254 -4.32 -10.92 20.35
CA TRP A 254 -4.13 -9.67 19.61
C TRP A 254 -3.17 -9.83 18.41
N LEU A 255 -2.01 -10.46 18.62
CA LEU A 255 -1.01 -10.63 17.55
C LEU A 255 -1.58 -11.44 16.39
N ALA A 256 -2.29 -12.53 16.69
CA ALA A 256 -2.90 -13.39 15.68
C ALA A 256 -3.96 -12.61 14.88
N ALA A 257 -4.83 -11.86 15.57
CA ALA A 257 -5.82 -11.01 14.93
C ALA A 257 -5.17 -9.94 14.03
N HIS A 258 -4.14 -9.27 14.53
CA HIS A 258 -3.43 -8.22 13.81
C HIS A 258 -2.74 -8.76 12.55
N ARG A 259 -1.96 -9.84 12.66
CA ARG A 259 -1.24 -10.42 11.52
C ARG A 259 -2.16 -11.07 10.49
N LEU A 260 -3.30 -11.63 10.91
CA LEU A 260 -4.32 -12.12 9.98
C LEU A 260 -4.82 -10.97 9.09
N MET A 261 -5.19 -9.83 9.68
CA MET A 261 -5.61 -8.67 8.89
C MET A 261 -4.44 -8.11 8.06
N LYS A 262 -3.23 -8.06 8.61
CA LYS A 262 -2.05 -7.56 7.90
C LYS A 262 -1.76 -8.37 6.65
N SER A 263 -1.71 -9.70 6.75
CA SER A 263 -1.46 -10.58 5.60
C SER A 263 -2.49 -10.39 4.49
N LEU A 264 -3.78 -10.34 4.84
CA LEU A 264 -4.86 -10.15 3.88
C LEU A 264 -4.82 -8.79 3.17
N ARG A 265 -4.23 -7.76 3.77
CA ARG A 265 -4.19 -6.40 3.22
C ARG A 265 -2.86 -6.03 2.60
N HIS A 266 -1.75 -6.47 3.18
CA HIS A 266 -0.40 -6.14 2.74
C HIS A 266 0.14 -7.17 1.75
N ASP A 267 -0.05 -8.47 1.99
CA ASP A 267 0.50 -9.51 1.12
C ASP A 267 -0.26 -9.63 -0.21
N THR A 268 -1.48 -9.09 -0.26
CA THR A 268 -2.32 -9.03 -1.47
C THR A 268 -2.01 -7.83 -2.38
N LEU A 269 -1.19 -6.87 -1.93
CA LEU A 269 -0.71 -5.74 -2.75
C LEU A 269 0.44 -6.19 -3.66
N SER A 270 0.23 -6.40 -4.95
CA SER A 270 1.30 -6.86 -5.86
C SER A 270 2.21 -5.74 -6.38
N ALA A 271 1.75 -4.49 -6.40
CA ALA A 271 2.48 -3.34 -6.92
C ALA A 271 2.20 -2.07 -6.08
N ILE A 272 3.10 -1.09 -6.17
CA ILE A 272 2.88 0.22 -5.56
C ILE A 272 1.74 0.97 -6.27
N PRO A 273 0.89 1.72 -5.55
CA PRO A 273 -0.14 2.54 -6.18
C PRO A 273 0.48 3.57 -7.14
N ALA A 274 -0.06 3.67 -8.36
CA ALA A 274 0.48 4.56 -9.39
C ALA A 274 0.46 6.04 -8.96
N PRO A 275 1.63 6.68 -8.79
CA PRO A 275 1.70 8.08 -8.42
C PRO A 275 1.58 9.00 -9.64
N ASN A 276 1.17 10.25 -9.39
CA ASN A 276 1.30 11.34 -10.36
C ASN A 276 2.74 11.90 -10.36
N ALA A 277 3.00 12.92 -11.19
CA ALA A 277 4.32 13.56 -11.31
C ALA A 277 4.88 14.15 -10.00
N GLU A 278 4.03 14.36 -8.98
CA GLU A 278 4.37 14.90 -7.66
C GLU A 278 4.43 13.80 -6.57
N GLY A 279 4.32 12.52 -6.93
CA GLY A 279 4.31 11.42 -5.95
C GLY A 279 2.96 11.15 -5.27
N LYS A 280 1.90 11.87 -5.65
CA LYS A 280 0.54 11.71 -5.07
C LYS A 280 -0.24 10.63 -5.81
N THR A 281 -0.94 9.81 -5.04
CA THR A 281 -1.79 8.73 -5.55
C THR A 281 -3.24 9.20 -5.70
N ARG A 282 -4.09 8.39 -6.34
CA ARG A 282 -5.55 8.65 -6.41
C ARG A 282 -6.31 8.20 -5.16
N ILE A 283 -5.59 7.76 -4.13
CA ILE A 283 -6.12 7.13 -2.93
C ILE A 283 -6.53 8.21 -1.93
N GLU A 284 -7.71 8.05 -1.32
CA GLU A 284 -8.22 9.00 -0.33
C GLU A 284 -7.46 8.87 1.00
N PRO A 285 -7.14 9.99 1.66
CA PRO A 285 -6.41 9.99 2.92
C PRO A 285 -7.27 9.44 4.07
N PRO A 286 -6.63 8.98 5.15
CA PRO A 286 -7.30 8.74 6.41
C PRO A 286 -8.05 9.99 6.87
N ARG A 287 -9.25 9.80 7.44
CA ARG A 287 -10.09 10.93 7.84
C ARG A 287 -9.39 11.78 8.91
N ALA A 288 -9.60 13.09 8.86
CA ALA A 288 -8.92 14.03 9.75
C ALA A 288 -9.24 13.80 11.24
N ASP A 289 -10.46 13.36 11.55
CA ASP A 289 -10.90 12.96 12.89
C ASP A 289 -10.12 11.74 13.41
N GLN A 290 -9.90 10.72 12.57
CA GLN A 290 -9.11 9.54 12.91
C GLN A 290 -7.64 9.91 13.21
N ARG A 291 -7.05 10.78 12.38
CA ARG A 291 -5.68 11.29 12.60
C ARG A 291 -5.56 12.07 13.90
N ALA A 292 -6.52 12.95 14.17
CA ALA A 292 -6.55 13.73 15.41
C ALA A 292 -6.74 12.84 16.65
N MET A 293 -7.58 11.80 16.55
CA MET A 293 -7.82 10.85 17.63
C MET A 293 -6.54 10.11 18.03
N LEU A 294 -5.80 9.52 17.08
CA LEU A 294 -4.57 8.79 17.38
C LEU A 294 -3.49 9.69 17.98
N LYS A 295 -3.34 10.93 17.47
CA LYS A 295 -2.45 11.94 18.05
C LYS A 295 -2.82 12.27 19.49
N ARG A 296 -4.12 12.44 19.78
CA ARG A 296 -4.62 12.71 21.13
C ARG A 296 -4.31 11.54 22.07
N LEU A 297 -4.61 10.31 21.68
CA LEU A 297 -4.36 9.12 22.49
C LEU A 297 -2.87 8.93 22.78
N TYR A 298 -2.01 9.21 21.81
CA TYR A 298 -0.55 9.20 21.98
C TYR A 298 -0.08 10.21 23.03
N LEU A 299 -0.58 11.46 22.97
CA LEU A 299 -0.26 12.48 23.96
C LEU A 299 -0.78 12.12 25.36
N GLN A 300 -1.91 11.43 25.43
CA GLN A 300 -2.50 10.92 26.68
C GLN A 300 -1.81 9.66 27.21
N GLN A 301 -0.87 9.07 26.45
CA GLN A 301 -0.19 7.81 26.78
C GLN A 301 -1.16 6.62 26.95
N SER A 302 -2.30 6.66 26.27
CA SER A 302 -3.32 5.59 26.29
C SER A 302 -2.96 4.46 25.33
N TRP A 303 -1.92 3.67 25.64
CA TRP A 303 -1.32 2.71 24.70
C TRP A 303 -2.29 1.60 24.23
N LEU A 304 -3.12 1.05 25.13
CA LEU A 304 -4.09 0.01 24.79
C LEU A 304 -5.15 0.51 23.80
N GLU A 305 -5.67 1.71 24.02
CA GLU A 305 -6.64 2.33 23.12
C GLU A 305 -6.03 2.63 21.74
N ILE A 306 -4.75 3.01 21.69
CA ILE A 306 -4.04 3.19 20.41
C ILE A 306 -4.00 1.88 19.63
N LEU A 307 -3.67 0.75 20.27
CA LEU A 307 -3.63 -0.55 19.58
C LEU A 307 -5.00 -0.92 19.00
N GLU A 308 -6.06 -0.79 19.78
CA GLU A 308 -7.41 -1.11 19.34
C GLU A 308 -7.87 -0.20 18.18
N GLN A 309 -7.68 1.11 18.31
CA GLN A 309 -8.09 2.08 17.31
C GLN A 309 -7.25 1.99 16.03
N ALA A 310 -5.94 1.78 16.15
CA ALA A 310 -5.05 1.63 15.00
C ALA A 310 -5.43 0.38 14.19
N ASP A 311 -5.71 -0.74 14.85
CA ASP A 311 -6.15 -1.97 14.19
C ASP A 311 -7.53 -1.87 13.55
N SER A 312 -8.48 -1.24 14.24
CA SER A 312 -9.81 -0.97 13.69
C SER A 312 -9.69 -0.10 12.44
N THR A 313 -8.88 0.96 12.50
CA THR A 313 -8.61 1.87 11.38
C THR A 313 -7.92 1.15 10.23
N PHE A 314 -6.91 0.32 10.52
CA PHE A 314 -6.17 -0.49 9.55
C PHE A 314 -7.09 -1.43 8.75
N SER A 315 -8.12 -1.99 9.39
CA SER A 315 -9.07 -2.92 8.75
C SER A 315 -10.07 -2.25 7.79
N ARG A 316 -10.10 -0.91 7.70
CA ARG A 316 -11.11 -0.12 6.96
C ARG A 316 -10.49 0.77 5.90
N GLY A 317 -11.24 1.05 4.82
CA GLY A 317 -10.81 1.97 3.75
C GLY A 317 -9.41 1.65 3.19
N ALA A 318 -8.72 2.66 2.65
CA ALA A 318 -7.34 2.53 2.17
C ALA A 318 -6.28 2.60 3.28
N ASN A 319 -6.68 2.59 4.55
CA ASN A 319 -5.81 2.93 5.68
C ASN A 319 -4.66 1.94 5.90
N HIS A 320 -4.71 0.75 5.33
CA HIS A 320 -3.57 -0.18 5.32
C HIS A 320 -2.30 0.40 4.66
N LEU A 321 -2.42 1.41 3.79
CA LEU A 321 -1.28 2.13 3.20
C LEU A 321 -0.78 3.29 4.08
N TRP A 322 -1.51 3.62 5.14
CA TRP A 322 -1.10 4.64 6.11
C TRP A 322 -0.09 4.04 7.08
N LEU A 323 1.20 4.22 6.77
CA LEU A 323 2.31 3.60 7.49
C LEU A 323 2.48 4.15 8.91
N ASP A 324 2.01 5.37 9.20
CA ASP A 324 2.01 5.92 10.56
C ASP A 324 1.23 5.02 11.54
N LEU A 325 0.23 4.26 11.07
CA LEU A 325 -0.46 3.29 11.92
C LEU A 325 0.50 2.23 12.47
N GLN A 326 1.46 1.76 11.65
CA GLN A 326 2.45 0.79 12.10
C GLN A 326 3.39 1.40 13.14
N TRP A 327 3.75 2.68 12.97
CA TRP A 327 4.53 3.41 13.96
C TRP A 327 3.78 3.56 15.29
N TYR A 328 2.50 3.96 15.26
CA TYR A 328 1.67 4.07 16.47
C TYR A 328 1.55 2.73 17.21
N ILE A 329 1.31 1.63 16.48
CA ILE A 329 1.25 0.29 17.04
C ILE A 329 2.59 -0.10 17.67
N HIS A 330 3.70 0.12 16.95
CA HIS A 330 5.04 -0.15 17.45
C HIS A 330 5.35 0.63 18.73
N GLN A 331 5.05 1.93 18.78
CA GLN A 331 5.26 2.75 19.98
C GLN A 331 4.39 2.27 21.15
N ALA A 332 3.11 1.97 20.90
CA ALA A 332 2.21 1.48 21.94
C ALA A 332 2.69 0.14 22.53
N LEU A 333 3.19 -0.78 21.70
CA LEU A 333 3.76 -2.06 22.16
C LEU A 333 5.02 -1.85 22.99
N LEU A 334 5.97 -1.02 22.53
CA LEU A 334 7.19 -0.72 23.27
C LEU A 334 6.89 -0.08 24.63
N LYS A 335 5.99 0.92 24.67
CA LYS A 335 5.62 1.61 25.90
C LYS A 335 4.79 0.75 26.86
N SER A 336 4.13 -0.29 26.34
CA SER A 336 3.44 -1.30 27.15
C SER A 336 4.35 -2.45 27.59
N GLY A 337 5.67 -2.38 27.30
CA GLY A 337 6.65 -3.41 27.67
C GLY A 337 6.65 -4.66 26.79
N GLN A 338 5.94 -4.66 25.67
CA GLN A 338 5.79 -5.80 24.75
C GLN A 338 6.80 -5.72 23.59
N ALA A 339 8.10 -5.66 23.92
CA ALA A 339 9.17 -5.45 22.95
C ALA A 339 9.20 -6.50 21.82
N VAL A 340 8.98 -7.77 22.17
CA VAL A 340 8.96 -8.87 21.19
C VAL A 340 7.87 -8.67 20.13
N LEU A 341 6.69 -8.18 20.53
CA LEU A 341 5.62 -7.90 19.56
C LEU A 341 5.98 -6.71 18.68
N ALA A 342 6.60 -5.67 19.25
CA ALA A 342 7.07 -4.51 18.49
C ALA A 342 8.08 -4.91 17.40
N ASP A 343 9.02 -5.81 17.71
CA ASP A 343 9.99 -6.33 16.74
C ASP A 343 9.31 -7.08 15.59
N ILE A 344 8.24 -7.83 15.86
CA ILE A 344 7.44 -8.52 14.83
C ILE A 344 6.77 -7.50 13.89
N ILE A 345 6.23 -6.39 14.42
CA ILE A 345 5.65 -5.33 13.59
C ILE A 345 6.69 -4.72 12.66
N THR A 346 7.89 -4.44 13.17
CA THR A 346 9.03 -3.95 12.40
C THR A 346 9.43 -4.93 11.30
N ALA A 347 9.52 -6.23 11.62
CA ALA A 347 9.86 -7.28 10.64
C ALA A 347 8.82 -7.43 9.54
N ASP A 348 7.52 -7.40 9.89
CA ASP A 348 6.42 -7.45 8.92
C ASP A 348 6.48 -6.24 7.96
N LEU A 349 6.67 -5.02 8.50
CA LEU A 349 6.75 -3.81 7.69
C LEU A 349 7.99 -3.80 6.77
N LYS A 350 9.12 -4.32 7.25
CA LYS A 350 10.33 -4.51 6.44
C LYS A 350 10.08 -5.43 5.26
N GLY A 351 9.37 -6.54 5.47
CA GLY A 351 8.98 -7.46 4.40
C GLY A 351 8.14 -6.78 3.33
N LEU A 352 7.16 -5.97 3.73
CA LEU A 352 6.33 -5.17 2.81
C LEU A 352 7.17 -4.20 1.98
N LEU A 353 7.99 -3.37 2.61
CA LEU A 353 8.75 -2.31 1.93
C LEU A 353 9.88 -2.86 1.06
N ARG A 354 10.44 -4.03 1.39
CA ARG A 354 11.36 -4.75 0.48
C ARG A 354 10.67 -5.25 -0.79
N ARG A 355 9.42 -5.70 -0.66
CA ARG A 355 8.63 -6.18 -1.81
C ARG A 355 8.10 -5.03 -2.67
N LEU A 356 7.71 -3.93 -2.03
CA LEU A 356 7.11 -2.74 -2.65
C LEU A 356 7.98 -1.50 -2.40
N THR A 357 9.18 -1.48 -2.96
CA THR A 357 10.16 -0.41 -2.74
C THR A 357 9.65 0.95 -3.20
N GLY A 358 9.82 1.98 -2.37
CA GLY A 358 9.38 3.35 -2.65
C GLY A 358 7.96 3.65 -2.18
N LEU A 359 7.23 2.66 -1.64
CA LEU A 359 5.89 2.85 -1.06
C LEU A 359 5.89 3.90 0.05
N GLU A 360 6.96 3.94 0.86
CA GLU A 360 7.17 4.87 1.96
C GLU A 360 7.31 6.33 1.54
N THR A 361 7.59 6.58 0.25
CA THR A 361 7.76 7.94 -0.32
C THR A 361 6.50 8.49 -0.97
N LEU A 362 5.42 7.69 -1.05
CA LEU A 362 4.18 8.08 -1.72
C LEU A 362 3.28 8.92 -0.81
N ALA A 363 2.32 9.61 -1.44
CA ALA A 363 1.30 10.40 -0.75
C ALA A 363 -0.12 10.05 -1.21
N PHE A 364 -1.12 10.34 -0.37
CA PHE A 364 -2.54 10.33 -0.70
C PHE A 364 -2.89 11.46 -1.69
N ASN A 365 -4.13 11.46 -2.18
CA ASN A 365 -4.59 12.42 -3.18
C ASN A 365 -4.57 13.89 -2.72
N ASP A 366 -4.64 14.15 -1.40
CA ASP A 366 -4.57 15.48 -0.79
C ASP A 366 -3.12 15.92 -0.51
N GLY A 367 -2.13 15.06 -0.79
CA GLY A 367 -0.73 15.29 -0.48
C GLY A 367 -0.30 14.87 0.92
N THR A 368 -1.20 14.35 1.76
CA THR A 368 -0.81 13.70 3.02
C THR A 368 0.14 12.53 2.70
N PRO A 369 1.35 12.45 3.30
CA PRO A 369 2.26 11.35 3.01
C PRO A 369 1.75 10.02 3.61
N PHE A 370 2.15 8.89 3.03
CA PHE A 370 1.87 7.56 3.60
C PHE A 370 2.62 7.34 4.92
N ALA A 371 3.84 7.89 5.02
CA ALA A 371 4.63 7.99 6.24
C ALA A 371 4.98 9.46 6.51
N ASP A 372 4.57 10.00 7.65
CA ASP A 372 5.01 11.33 8.09
C ASP A 372 6.53 11.36 8.37
N GLU A 373 7.12 12.54 8.57
CA GLU A 373 8.57 12.68 8.74
C GLU A 373 9.13 11.83 9.90
N VAL A 374 8.36 11.70 10.98
CA VAL A 374 8.76 10.89 12.15
C VAL A 374 8.74 9.41 11.80
N THR A 375 7.68 8.96 11.15
CA THR A 375 7.49 7.58 10.71
C THR A 375 8.52 7.20 9.64
N LEU A 376 8.80 8.09 8.68
CA LEU A 376 9.78 7.87 7.63
C LEU A 376 11.19 7.76 8.20
N ASN A 377 11.54 8.60 9.17
CA ASN A 377 12.82 8.49 9.87
C ASN A 377 12.93 7.16 10.64
N TRP A 378 11.87 6.75 11.35
CA TRP A 378 11.81 5.45 12.03
C TRP A 378 11.92 4.29 11.04
N ILE A 379 11.25 4.36 9.88
CA ILE A 379 11.34 3.34 8.84
C ILE A 379 12.78 3.22 8.36
N ASN A 380 13.44 4.33 8.04
CA ASN A 380 14.81 4.32 7.52
C ASN A 380 15.83 3.81 8.55
N GLN A 381 15.63 4.09 9.84
CA GLN A 381 16.57 3.74 10.90
C GLN A 381 16.34 2.34 11.48
N ASN A 382 15.09 1.90 11.60
CA ASN A 382 14.73 0.70 12.37
C ASN A 382 14.12 -0.41 11.51
N VAL A 383 13.50 -0.08 10.36
CA VAL A 383 12.71 -1.03 9.56
C VAL A 383 13.46 -1.45 8.29
N LEU A 384 13.75 -0.50 7.41
CA LEU A 384 14.44 -0.66 6.13
C LEU A 384 15.96 -0.75 6.30
N ASP A 385 16.41 -1.10 7.50
CA ASP A 385 17.80 -1.36 7.78
C ASP A 385 18.26 -2.58 6.94
N ASP A 386 18.59 -2.35 5.67
CA ASP A 386 19.11 -3.33 4.69
C ASP A 386 20.55 -3.75 5.03
N ILE A 387 20.95 -3.41 6.25
CA ILE A 387 22.17 -3.68 6.97
C ILE A 387 22.04 -5.06 7.67
N SER A 388 21.30 -6.02 7.08
CA SER A 388 21.41 -7.43 7.49
C SER A 388 22.47 -8.19 6.69
N GLY A 389 22.90 -7.68 5.53
CA GLY A 389 24.14 -8.08 4.84
C GLY A 389 25.27 -7.06 5.01
N TRP A 390 24.94 -5.92 5.61
CA TRP A 390 25.84 -4.81 5.91
C TRP A 390 25.84 -4.48 7.39
N ARG A 391 25.51 -5.46 8.25
CA ARG A 391 25.74 -5.42 9.70
C ARG A 391 26.95 -4.49 9.93
N ASP A 392 26.85 -3.33 10.59
CA ASP A 392 26.46 -3.18 11.99
C ASP A 392 26.48 -4.49 12.82
N GLU A 393 27.32 -5.48 12.46
CA GLU A 393 28.51 -5.61 13.27
C GLU A 393 29.08 -4.21 13.19
N PRO A 394 29.22 -3.44 14.30
CA PRO A 394 30.30 -2.47 14.29
C PRO A 394 31.40 -3.22 13.58
N VAL A 395 31.87 -2.76 12.39
CA VAL A 395 32.97 -3.42 11.66
C VAL A 395 33.76 -3.94 12.79
N SER A 396 33.88 -5.25 12.93
CA SER A 396 34.65 -5.67 14.04
C SER A 396 36.07 -5.17 13.65
N ALA A 397 36.43 -3.88 13.85
CA ALA A 397 36.65 -3.39 15.18
C ALA A 397 36.23 -4.51 16.14
N ALA A 398 36.97 -5.62 16.22
CA ALA A 398 38.38 -5.44 16.40
C ALA A 398 38.59 -4.06 17.11
N ARG A 399 37.86 -3.64 18.16
CA ARG A 399 37.57 -4.45 19.35
C ARG A 399 38.55 -5.63 19.50
N GLY A 400 39.79 -5.59 18.93
CA GLY A 400 40.96 -5.53 19.76
C GLY A 400 40.60 -4.33 20.58
N ALA A 401 40.17 -4.66 21.79
CA ALA A 401 39.04 -4.11 22.50
C ALA A 401 38.81 -2.61 22.27
N ASP A 402 37.70 -2.09 22.75
CA ASP A 402 37.83 -0.75 23.33
C ASP A 402 38.77 -0.87 24.57
N ASN A 403 40.03 -1.24 24.35
CA ASN A 403 41.17 -0.81 25.11
C ASN A 403 41.26 0.65 24.70
N ASP A 404 40.35 1.48 25.21
CA ASP A 404 40.63 2.89 25.31
C ASP A 404 41.87 2.96 26.20
N ILE A 405 43.04 2.97 25.56
CA ILE A 405 44.32 2.84 26.24
C ILE A 405 44.43 3.95 27.29
N LEU A 406 43.85 5.12 27.02
CA LEU A 406 43.83 6.23 27.97
C LEU A 406 42.88 5.99 29.15
N ALA A 407 41.82 5.19 28.99
CA ALA A 407 40.94 4.79 30.09
C ALA A 407 41.62 3.86 31.12
N LEU A 408 42.81 3.33 30.81
CA LEU A 408 43.62 2.54 31.74
C LEU A 408 44.42 3.39 32.74
N GLU A 409 44.37 4.71 32.63
CA GLU A 409 45.04 5.63 33.53
C GLU A 409 44.76 5.39 35.02
N PRO A 410 43.51 5.25 35.50
CA PRO A 410 43.25 4.94 36.91
C PRO A 410 43.89 3.63 37.36
N GLU A 411 43.80 2.56 36.57
CA GLU A 411 44.41 1.26 36.88
C GLU A 411 45.94 1.36 36.91
N ALA A 412 46.54 2.08 35.95
CA ALA A 412 47.97 2.30 35.90
C ALA A 412 48.46 3.11 37.11
N LEU A 413 47.68 4.07 37.58
CA LEU A 413 48.01 4.86 38.78
C LEU A 413 47.92 4.03 40.06
N GLU A 414 46.86 3.22 40.21
CA GLU A 414 46.71 2.28 41.33
C GLU A 414 47.84 1.25 41.36
N LYS A 415 48.23 0.74 40.18
CA LYS A 415 49.36 -0.18 40.04
C LYS A 415 50.68 0.50 40.37
N ALA A 416 50.85 1.77 39.97
CA ALA A 416 52.04 2.53 40.31
C ALA A 416 52.12 2.86 41.82
N ASP A 417 50.98 2.99 42.51
CA ASP A 417 50.93 3.15 43.97
C ASP A 417 51.25 1.86 44.74
N SER A 418 50.89 0.70 44.18
CA SER A 418 51.10 -0.61 44.81
C SER A 418 52.44 -1.25 44.48
N ASP A 419 52.77 -1.35 43.18
CA ASP A 419 53.92 -2.09 42.64
C ASP A 419 55.09 -1.19 42.23
N GLY A 420 54.89 0.14 42.21
CA GLY A 420 55.87 1.12 41.79
C GLY A 420 55.87 1.43 40.28
N LEU A 421 56.43 2.58 39.92
CA LEU A 421 56.40 3.13 38.56
C LEU A 421 57.04 2.20 37.51
N ASP A 422 58.19 1.61 37.81
CA ASP A 422 58.94 0.78 36.85
C ASP A 422 58.15 -0.49 36.47
N ALA A 423 57.46 -1.09 37.44
CA ALA A 423 56.60 -2.26 37.22
C ALA A 423 55.37 -1.90 36.37
N THR A 424 54.76 -0.74 36.61
CA THR A 424 53.63 -0.24 35.81
C THR A 424 54.03 0.06 34.37
N LEU A 425 55.18 0.70 34.14
CA LEU A 425 55.66 1.01 32.79
C LEU A 425 55.98 -0.26 32.00
N HIS A 426 56.59 -1.26 32.64
CA HIS A 426 56.83 -2.56 32.01
C HIS A 426 55.51 -3.30 31.70
N TRP A 427 54.53 -3.22 32.60
CA TRP A 427 53.20 -3.79 32.39
C TRP A 427 52.48 -3.15 31.20
N LEU A 428 52.51 -1.81 31.09
CA LEU A 428 51.94 -1.10 29.93
C LEU A 428 52.64 -1.51 28.63
N GLN A 429 53.97 -1.57 28.62
CA GLN A 429 54.77 -1.87 27.44
C GLN A 429 54.57 -3.30 26.89
N THR A 430 54.23 -4.28 27.74
CA THR A 430 54.13 -5.70 27.38
C THR A 430 52.69 -6.16 27.06
N ARG A 431 51.74 -5.22 26.94
CA ARG A 431 50.32 -5.52 26.73
C ARG A 431 50.03 -6.09 25.32
N PRO A 432 49.35 -7.24 25.19
CA PRO A 432 49.00 -7.82 23.89
C PRO A 432 47.93 -6.99 23.16
N GLY A 433 48.03 -6.94 21.82
CA GLY A 433 47.04 -6.26 20.97
C GLY A 433 47.32 -4.79 20.66
N THR A 434 48.55 -4.31 20.86
CA THR A 434 48.98 -2.92 20.61
C THR A 434 49.88 -2.79 19.37
N ASP A 435 49.58 -3.50 18.28
CA ASP A 435 50.44 -3.50 17.09
C ASP A 435 50.23 -2.28 16.17
N ALA A 436 49.04 -1.67 16.21
CA ALA A 436 48.70 -0.50 15.41
C ALA A 436 49.49 0.74 15.87
N ILE A 437 49.83 1.60 14.90
CA ILE A 437 50.62 2.83 15.14
C ILE A 437 49.91 3.75 16.14
N LYS A 438 48.59 3.90 16.02
CA LYS A 438 47.73 4.64 16.95
C LYS A 438 47.89 4.13 18.39
N ASP A 439 47.80 2.83 18.58
CA ASP A 439 47.79 2.21 19.92
C ASP A 439 49.14 2.36 20.61
N LYS A 440 50.24 2.20 19.86
CA LYS A 440 51.61 2.46 20.37
C LYS A 440 51.79 3.90 20.81
N TRP A 441 51.26 4.85 20.03
CA TRP A 441 51.34 6.26 20.35
C TRP A 441 50.53 6.60 21.62
N LEU A 442 49.29 6.10 21.73
CA LEU A 442 48.42 6.30 22.90
C LEU A 442 48.98 5.66 24.18
N LEU A 443 49.59 4.48 24.08
CA LEU A 443 50.23 3.80 25.20
C LEU A 443 51.41 4.61 25.75
N ARG A 444 52.21 5.19 24.86
CA ARG A 444 53.37 6.00 25.26
C ARG A 444 52.94 7.35 25.83
N LEU A 445 51.81 7.90 25.39
CA LEU A 445 51.16 9.05 26.04
C LEU A 445 50.68 8.71 27.45
N LEU A 446 50.05 7.54 27.64
CA LEU A 446 49.61 7.08 28.96
C LEU A 446 50.80 6.93 29.93
N MET A 447 51.90 6.33 29.47
CA MET A 447 53.14 6.22 30.25
C MET A 447 53.67 7.60 30.70
N ALA A 448 53.60 8.60 29.83
CA ALA A 448 53.99 9.97 30.16
C ALA A 448 53.08 10.59 31.25
N ARG A 449 51.75 10.41 31.14
CA ARG A 449 50.77 10.90 32.13
C ARG A 449 50.96 10.28 33.51
N VAL A 450 51.20 8.97 33.57
CA VAL A 450 51.49 8.27 34.83
C VAL A 450 52.82 8.74 35.44
N ALA A 451 53.86 8.92 34.62
CA ALA A 451 55.15 9.44 35.07
C ALA A 451 55.05 10.87 35.63
N GLU A 452 54.27 11.73 34.98
CA GLU A 452 53.99 13.09 35.46
C GLU A 452 53.28 13.07 36.82
N GLN A 453 52.20 12.29 36.95
CA GLN A 453 51.41 12.25 38.19
C GLN A 453 52.15 11.61 39.38
N LYS A 454 53.13 10.73 39.13
CA LYS A 454 54.02 10.17 40.17
C LYS A 454 55.28 11.02 40.42
N GLY A 455 55.38 12.21 39.82
CA GLY A 455 56.46 13.17 40.07
C GLY A 455 57.78 12.89 39.35
N LYS A 456 57.79 12.06 38.30
CA LYS A 456 58.95 11.76 37.45
C LYS A 456 58.97 12.65 36.20
N ASN A 457 59.09 13.96 36.44
CA ASN A 457 58.90 14.99 35.42
C ASN A 457 59.88 14.89 34.24
N GLU A 458 61.15 14.57 34.47
CA GLU A 458 62.15 14.43 33.40
C GLU A 458 61.79 13.28 32.43
N LEU A 459 61.31 12.15 32.96
CA LEU A 459 60.88 11.02 32.13
C LEU A 459 59.65 11.39 31.30
N ALA A 460 58.67 12.06 31.91
CA ALA A 460 57.48 12.54 31.21
C ALA A 460 57.85 13.53 30.08
N LEU A 461 58.77 14.46 30.32
CA LEU A 461 59.25 15.40 29.31
C LEU A 461 59.91 14.70 28.12
N HIS A 462 60.73 13.67 28.37
CA HIS A 462 61.35 12.89 27.29
C HIS A 462 60.32 12.13 26.45
N LEU A 463 59.33 11.50 27.08
CA LEU A 463 58.26 10.77 26.39
C LEU A 463 57.37 11.71 25.57
N LEU A 464 57.00 12.87 26.12
CA LEU A 464 56.17 13.86 25.43
C LEU A 464 56.89 14.49 24.24
N ARG A 465 58.20 14.76 24.35
CA ARG A 465 59.00 15.30 23.24
C ARG A 465 59.07 14.34 22.05
N GLU A 466 59.23 13.05 22.32
CA GLU A 466 59.23 12.03 21.29
C GLU A 466 57.86 11.97 20.58
N LEU A 467 56.77 11.97 21.35
CA LEU A 467 55.41 11.95 20.81
C LEU A 467 55.10 13.15 19.91
N ASP A 468 55.54 14.34 20.32
CA ASP A 468 55.39 15.59 19.54
C ASP A 468 56.16 15.52 18.21
N SER A 469 57.40 15.00 18.24
CA SER A 469 58.20 14.81 17.02
C SER A 469 57.59 13.76 16.07
N ALA A 470 57.05 12.67 16.62
CA ALA A 470 56.47 11.57 15.84
C ALA A 470 55.12 11.96 15.21
N ALA A 471 54.33 12.82 15.89
CA ALA A 471 53.00 13.23 15.44
C ALA A 471 53.01 13.85 14.03
N GLN A 472 54.09 14.54 13.65
CA GLN A 472 54.23 15.15 12.32
C GLN A 472 54.25 14.14 11.17
N SER A 473 54.58 12.88 11.45
CA SER A 473 54.72 11.81 10.44
C SER A 473 53.51 10.89 10.31
N ILE A 474 52.54 10.99 11.23
CA ILE A 474 51.38 10.09 11.28
C ILE A 474 50.31 10.56 10.31
N THR A 475 49.89 9.68 9.41
CA THR A 475 48.82 9.96 8.44
C THR A 475 47.46 9.42 8.89
N LEU A 476 46.36 9.97 8.37
CA LEU A 476 45.00 9.47 8.65
C LEU A 476 44.82 7.99 8.25
N THR A 477 45.56 7.50 7.25
CA THR A 477 45.58 6.08 6.86
C THR A 477 46.10 5.18 7.98
N GLN A 478 47.00 5.69 8.83
CA GLN A 478 47.57 4.97 9.97
C GLN A 478 46.76 5.18 11.25
N TRP A 479 46.04 6.29 11.35
CA TRP A 479 45.30 6.69 12.55
C TRP A 479 43.84 6.21 12.56
N THR A 480 43.12 6.38 11.45
CA THR A 480 41.69 6.02 11.30
C THR A 480 41.41 5.43 9.92
N PRO A 481 42.02 4.28 9.56
CA PRO A 481 41.83 3.64 8.27
C PRO A 481 40.36 3.32 7.95
N THR A 482 39.56 2.99 8.98
CA THR A 482 38.13 2.68 8.88
C THR A 482 37.28 3.87 8.42
N LEU A 483 37.48 5.05 9.01
CA LEU A 483 36.78 6.26 8.58
C LEU A 483 37.20 6.69 7.17
N LEU A 484 38.48 6.53 6.84
CA LEU A 484 38.96 6.83 5.49
C LEU A 484 38.38 5.87 4.44
N PHE A 485 38.20 4.59 4.80
CA PHE A 485 37.50 3.60 3.98
C PHE A 485 36.05 4.02 3.76
N GLU A 486 35.35 4.46 4.80
CA GLU A 486 33.96 4.97 4.70
C GLU A 486 33.85 6.18 3.74
N VAL A 487 34.75 7.15 3.86
CA VAL A 487 34.76 8.33 2.97
C VAL A 487 34.93 7.91 1.50
N LYS A 488 35.88 7.00 1.23
CA LYS A 488 36.15 6.53 -0.14
C LYS A 488 35.01 5.67 -0.68
N SER A 489 34.40 4.80 0.13
CA SER A 489 33.31 3.92 -0.29
C SER A 489 32.02 4.69 -0.59
N ARG A 490 31.67 5.67 0.25
CA ARG A 490 30.52 6.57 0.01
C ARG A 490 30.71 7.40 -1.26
N ARG A 491 31.92 7.92 -1.50
CA ARG A 491 32.23 8.66 -2.74
C ARG A 491 32.10 7.76 -3.97
N LEU A 492 32.62 6.53 -3.93
CA LEU A 492 32.50 5.57 -5.02
C LEU A 492 31.03 5.24 -5.35
N ARG A 493 30.19 5.06 -4.32
CA ARG A 493 28.74 4.82 -4.49
C ARG A 493 28.06 5.95 -5.27
N LEU A 494 28.32 7.20 -4.91
CA LEU A 494 27.72 8.36 -5.59
C LEU A 494 28.19 8.49 -7.04
N LEU A 495 29.45 8.16 -7.34
CA LEU A 495 29.97 8.15 -8.70
C LEU A 495 29.30 7.06 -9.56
N ARG A 496 29.10 5.85 -9.01
CA ARG A 496 28.35 4.76 -9.69
C ARG A 496 26.91 5.18 -10.02
N MET A 497 26.23 5.86 -9.10
CA MET A 497 24.87 6.37 -9.33
C MET A 497 24.80 7.48 -10.39
N LYS A 498 25.87 8.25 -10.58
CA LYS A 498 25.93 9.24 -11.67
C LYS A 498 26.22 8.57 -13.01
N ALA A 499 27.07 7.55 -13.02
CA ALA A 499 27.44 6.80 -14.23
C ALA A 499 26.27 6.02 -14.86
N THR A 500 25.21 5.70 -14.11
CA THR A 500 24.00 5.05 -14.65
C THR A 500 23.06 6.00 -15.41
N ARG A 501 23.26 7.32 -15.34
CA ARG A 501 22.38 8.33 -15.96
C ARG A 501 22.75 8.66 -17.42
N GLY A 502 23.88 8.18 -17.93
CA GLY A 502 24.30 8.38 -19.31
C GLY A 502 25.67 7.76 -19.63
N GLU A 503 25.82 7.29 -20.87
CA GLU A 503 27.01 6.53 -21.33
C GLU A 503 28.27 7.40 -21.47
N THR A 504 28.08 8.71 -21.71
CA THR A 504 29.14 9.73 -21.73
C THR A 504 29.66 10.08 -20.34
N ASP A 505 28.82 10.07 -19.31
CA ASP A 505 29.23 10.28 -17.92
C ASP A 505 29.95 9.05 -17.36
N LYS A 506 29.56 7.85 -17.80
CA LYS A 506 30.23 6.60 -17.42
C LYS A 506 31.70 6.58 -17.86
N SER A 507 31.99 6.88 -19.12
CA SER A 507 33.37 6.89 -19.63
C SER A 507 34.24 7.97 -18.98
N ARG A 508 33.65 9.12 -18.62
CA ARG A 508 34.35 10.22 -17.94
C ARG A 508 34.70 9.92 -16.48
N LEU A 509 33.82 9.23 -15.76
CA LEU A 509 33.97 8.97 -14.31
C LEU A 509 34.71 7.67 -13.97
N GLN A 510 34.84 6.75 -14.94
CA GLN A 510 35.52 5.46 -14.77
C GLN A 510 36.93 5.54 -14.15
N PRO A 511 37.87 6.41 -14.60
CA PRO A 511 39.22 6.43 -14.04
C PRO A 511 39.25 6.85 -12.56
N GLU A 512 38.33 7.73 -12.14
CA GLU A 512 38.20 8.16 -10.75
C GLU A 512 37.62 7.03 -9.87
N MET A 513 36.67 6.27 -10.41
CA MET A 513 36.10 5.09 -9.74
C MET A 513 37.14 3.99 -9.54
N ASP A 514 37.98 3.73 -10.55
CA ASP A 514 39.05 2.72 -10.48
C ASP A 514 40.12 3.12 -9.46
N GLN A 515 40.48 4.41 -9.39
CA GLN A 515 41.42 4.92 -8.39
C GLN A 515 40.87 4.79 -6.95
N LEU A 516 39.56 5.03 -6.76
CA LEU A 516 38.92 4.85 -5.45
C LEU A 516 38.84 3.38 -5.05
N LEU A 517 38.53 2.48 -5.98
CA LEU A 517 38.56 1.04 -5.75
C LEU A 517 39.96 0.55 -5.36
N ALA A 518 41.00 0.96 -6.08
CA ALA A 518 42.39 0.63 -5.73
C ALA A 518 42.75 1.12 -4.33
N GLY A 519 42.30 2.33 -3.96
CA GLY A 519 42.50 2.88 -2.63
C GLY A 519 41.72 2.17 -1.51
N LEU A 520 40.53 1.62 -1.80
CA LEU A 520 39.75 0.83 -0.85
C LEU A 520 40.37 -0.55 -0.64
N ILE A 521 40.84 -1.20 -1.71
CA ILE A 521 41.55 -2.48 -1.66
C ILE A 521 42.84 -2.34 -0.84
N ALA A 522 43.57 -1.24 -0.97
CA ALA A 522 44.78 -0.99 -0.20
C ALA A 522 44.50 -0.76 1.30
N LEU A 523 43.30 -0.32 1.68
CA LEU A 523 42.91 -0.09 3.07
C LEU A 523 42.34 -1.35 3.71
N ASP A 524 41.48 -2.07 3.00
CA ASP A 524 40.88 -3.33 3.45
C ASP A 524 40.50 -4.21 2.24
N PRO A 525 41.35 -5.19 1.88
CA PRO A 525 41.09 -6.11 0.79
C PRO A 525 39.84 -6.97 1.01
N ALA A 526 39.54 -7.36 2.25
CA ALA A 526 38.44 -8.29 2.57
C ALA A 526 37.08 -7.60 2.42
N SER A 527 36.96 -6.38 2.94
CA SER A 527 35.74 -5.58 2.81
C SER A 527 35.53 -5.05 1.38
N SER A 528 36.58 -5.01 0.56
CA SER A 528 36.52 -4.53 -0.83
C SER A 528 36.05 -5.57 -1.85
N VAL A 529 35.97 -6.86 -1.49
CA VAL A 529 35.54 -7.94 -2.41
C VAL A 529 34.14 -7.68 -2.96
N VAL A 530 33.22 -7.24 -2.10
CA VAL A 530 31.82 -6.93 -2.47
C VAL A 530 31.74 -5.73 -3.42
N LEU A 531 32.75 -4.86 -3.42
CA LEU A 531 32.79 -3.66 -4.25
C LEU A 531 33.37 -3.92 -5.65
N CYS A 532 33.98 -5.07 -5.89
CA CYS A 532 34.60 -5.44 -7.18
C CYS A 532 33.66 -6.16 -8.16
N GLY A 533 32.41 -6.42 -7.75
CA GLY A 533 31.37 -7.06 -8.57
C GLY A 533 30.52 -6.10 -9.39
#